data_AF-A0A7S1RAZ1-F1
#
_entry.id   AF-A0A7S1RAZ1-F1
#
_cell.length_a   1.000
_cell.length_b   1.000
_cell.length_c   1.000
_cell.angle_alpha   90.00
_cell.angle_beta   90.00
_cell.angle_gamma   90.00
#
_symmetry.space_group_name_H-M   'P 1'
#
loop_
_entity.id
_entity.type
_entity.pdbx_description
1 polymer ?
#
loop_
_entity_poly.entity_id
_entity_poly.type
_entity_poly.pdbx_seq_one_letter_code
_entity_poly.pdbx_strand_id
1 'polypeptide(L)'
;AAESGPSDVSLPDDLAALHGAMAATTEEQSAILEEAFGFVAERRFYLRKAIQHNDLEMALRYGLCLANELRSSKLLPENYYRLYALVFWELQHLAAFVASGRHGLDAAEVYETVQYEGSAL
;
A
#
# COMPACT_ATOMS: atom_id res chain seq x y z
N ALA A 1 24.64 -20.01 58.84
CA ALA A 1 23.33 -19.79 58.22
C ALA A 1 23.59 -19.41 56.78
N ALA A 2 23.39 -20.35 55.86
CA ALA A 2 23.55 -20.12 54.43
C ALA A 2 22.27 -19.46 53.93
N GLU A 3 22.38 -18.25 53.38
CA GLU A 3 21.26 -17.61 52.69
C GLU A 3 21.06 -18.33 51.36
N SER A 4 20.07 -19.20 51.36
CA SER A 4 19.48 -19.81 50.18
C SER A 4 18.84 -18.69 49.34
N GLY A 5 19.55 -18.23 48.32
CA GLY A 5 18.98 -17.33 47.30
C GLY A 5 17.75 -17.96 46.65
N PRO A 6 16.76 -17.16 46.20
CA PRO A 6 15.53 -17.70 45.64
C PRO A 6 15.87 -18.51 44.38
N SER A 7 15.43 -19.75 44.43
CA SER A 7 15.39 -20.71 43.34
C SER A 7 14.86 -20.08 42.06
N ASP A 8 15.71 -20.11 41.03
CA ASP A 8 15.41 -20.22 39.61
C ASP A 8 13.95 -19.93 39.24
N VAL A 9 13.64 -18.64 39.02
CA VAL A 9 12.44 -18.26 38.28
C VAL A 9 12.73 -18.62 36.83
N SER A 10 12.56 -19.89 36.48
CA SER A 10 12.54 -20.31 35.09
C SER A 10 11.46 -19.48 34.40
N LEU A 11 11.86 -18.58 33.48
CA LEU A 11 10.92 -17.83 32.67
C LEU A 11 9.98 -18.85 32.02
N PRO A 12 8.65 -18.70 32.16
CA PRO A 12 7.73 -19.65 31.56
C PRO A 12 7.96 -19.66 30.05
N ASP A 13 8.16 -20.86 29.48
CA ASP A 13 8.39 -21.08 28.04
C ASP A 13 7.36 -20.34 27.16
N ASP A 14 6.16 -20.11 27.71
CA ASP A 14 5.06 -19.35 27.10
C ASP A 14 5.40 -17.89 26.77
N LEU A 15 6.22 -17.21 27.58
CA LEU A 15 6.62 -15.80 27.34
C LEU A 15 7.62 -15.68 26.18
N ALA A 16 8.54 -16.65 26.06
CA ALA A 16 9.48 -16.70 24.95
C ALA A 16 8.76 -17.07 23.64
N ALA A 17 7.79 -17.99 23.71
CA ALA A 17 6.93 -18.33 22.58
C ALA A 17 6.09 -17.14 22.12
N LEU A 18 5.53 -16.34 23.04
CA LEU A 18 4.77 -15.14 22.71
C LEU A 18 5.64 -14.07 22.02
N HIS A 19 6.86 -13.84 22.51
CA HIS A 19 7.82 -12.92 21.87
C HIS A 19 8.23 -13.42 20.48
N GLY A 20 8.48 -14.73 20.32
CA GLY A 20 8.78 -15.33 19.02
C GLY A 20 7.63 -15.18 18.02
N ALA A 21 6.39 -15.40 18.46
CA ALA A 21 5.20 -15.19 17.63
C ALA A 21 5.02 -13.72 17.23
N MET A 22 5.19 -12.77 18.17
CA MET A 22 5.12 -11.33 17.87
C MET A 22 6.23 -10.88 16.90
N ALA A 23 7.46 -11.37 17.08
CA ALA A 23 8.56 -11.11 16.16
C ALA A 23 8.26 -11.64 14.75
N ALA A 24 7.77 -12.88 14.64
CA ALA A 24 7.37 -13.48 13.37
C ALA A 24 6.26 -12.67 12.67
N THR A 25 5.25 -12.19 13.41
CA THR A 25 4.23 -11.30 12.83
C THR A 25 4.81 -9.96 12.38
N THR A 26 5.84 -9.44 13.05
CA THR A 26 6.49 -8.17 12.68
C THR A 26 7.30 -8.32 11.40
N GLU A 27 8.04 -9.42 11.26
CA GLU A 27 8.81 -9.73 10.04
C GLU A 27 7.88 -9.99 8.84
N GLU A 28 6.82 -10.77 9.04
CA GLU A 28 5.80 -11.01 8.00
C GLU A 28 5.14 -9.69 7.55
N GLN A 29 4.75 -8.84 8.49
CA GLN A 29 4.19 -7.52 8.20
C GLN A 29 5.17 -6.61 7.46
N SER A 30 6.47 -6.71 7.77
CA SER A 30 7.51 -5.94 7.09
C SER A 30 7.68 -6.43 5.65
N ALA A 31 7.71 -7.74 5.42
CA ALA A 31 7.82 -8.32 4.08
C ALA A 31 6.63 -7.93 3.19
N ILE A 32 5.39 -8.03 3.70
CA ILE A 32 4.18 -7.61 2.96
C ILE A 32 4.24 -6.12 2.62
N LEU A 33 4.71 -5.28 3.55
CA LEU A 33 4.83 -3.84 3.32
C LEU A 33 5.88 -3.51 2.27
N GLU A 34 7.03 -4.19 2.28
CA GLU A 34 8.09 -4.01 1.28
C GLU A 34 7.62 -4.41 -0.12
N GLU A 35 6.90 -5.52 -0.24
CA GLU A 35 6.30 -5.95 -1.52
C GLU A 35 5.30 -4.91 -2.04
N ALA A 36 4.39 -4.44 -1.17
CA ALA A 36 3.40 -3.42 -1.51
C ALA A 36 4.08 -2.10 -1.94
N PHE A 37 5.15 -1.68 -1.24
CA PHE A 37 5.93 -0.52 -1.64
C PHE A 37 6.65 -0.70 -2.97
N GLY A 38 7.18 -1.88 -3.25
CA GLY A 38 7.76 -2.23 -4.54
C GLY A 38 6.74 -2.08 -5.67
N PHE A 39 5.55 -2.65 -5.49
CA PHE A 39 4.45 -2.55 -6.44
C PHE A 39 4.04 -1.09 -6.69
N VAL A 40 3.82 -0.32 -5.61
CA VAL A 40 3.47 1.11 -5.70
C VAL A 40 4.56 1.92 -6.39
N ALA A 41 5.83 1.64 -6.10
CA ALA A 41 6.97 2.34 -6.71
C ALA A 41 7.04 2.11 -8.23
N GLU A 42 6.71 0.91 -8.69
CA GLU A 42 6.64 0.60 -10.11
C GLU A 42 5.42 1.28 -10.76
N ARG A 43 4.22 1.15 -10.18
CA ARG A 43 3.00 1.72 -10.78
C ARG A 43 3.00 3.23 -10.82
N ARG A 44 3.53 3.90 -9.79
CA ARG A 44 3.65 5.37 -9.79
C ARG A 44 4.59 5.87 -10.89
N PHE A 45 5.64 5.13 -11.23
CA PHE A 45 6.56 5.51 -12.31
C PHE A 45 5.81 5.56 -13.64
N TYR A 46 5.05 4.51 -13.95
CA TYR A 46 4.27 4.45 -15.18
C TYR A 46 3.08 5.43 -15.17
N LEU A 47 2.42 5.64 -14.04
CA LEU A 47 1.40 6.69 -13.87
C LEU A 47 1.96 8.07 -14.25
N ARG A 48 3.10 8.46 -13.67
CA ARG A 48 3.71 9.77 -13.95
C ARG A 48 4.13 9.90 -15.41
N LYS A 49 4.62 8.82 -16.01
CA LYS A 49 4.96 8.79 -17.44
C LYS A 49 3.72 8.96 -18.32
N ALA A 50 2.62 8.26 -18.03
CA ALA A 50 1.36 8.42 -18.74
C ALA A 50 0.82 9.87 -18.66
N ILE A 51 0.86 10.47 -17.46
CA ILE A 51 0.49 11.89 -17.24
C ILE A 51 1.36 12.84 -18.08
N GLN A 52 2.67 12.58 -18.19
CA GLN A 52 3.58 13.38 -19.02
C GLN A 52 3.25 13.29 -20.52
N HIS A 53 2.77 12.14 -20.98
CA HIS A 53 2.34 11.92 -22.36
C HIS A 53 0.89 12.31 -22.64
N ASN A 54 0.16 12.84 -21.64
CA ASN A 54 -1.28 13.11 -21.68
C ASN A 54 -2.14 11.87 -22.02
N ASP A 55 -1.65 10.68 -21.67
CA ASP A 55 -2.36 9.40 -21.86
C ASP A 55 -3.28 9.13 -20.67
N LEU A 56 -4.56 9.49 -20.81
CA LEU A 56 -5.55 9.36 -19.73
C LEU A 56 -5.87 7.90 -19.40
N GLU A 57 -6.09 7.06 -20.41
CA GLU A 57 -6.47 5.66 -20.20
C GLU A 57 -5.41 4.94 -19.37
N MET A 58 -4.14 5.04 -19.78
CA MET A 58 -3.05 4.41 -19.04
C MET A 58 -2.86 5.04 -17.65
N ALA A 59 -3.02 6.36 -17.52
CA ALA A 59 -2.94 7.01 -16.21
C ALA A 59 -4.04 6.51 -15.26
N LEU A 60 -5.28 6.35 -15.75
CA LEU A 60 -6.39 5.79 -14.97
C LEU A 60 -6.14 4.34 -14.57
N ARG A 61 -5.66 3.50 -15.50
CA ARG A 61 -5.30 2.09 -15.21
C ARG A 61 -4.28 1.98 -14.08
N TYR A 62 -3.18 2.74 -14.14
CA TYR A 62 -2.18 2.70 -13.09
C TYR A 62 -2.69 3.28 -11.76
N GLY A 63 -3.54 4.32 -11.81
CA GLY A 63 -4.22 4.84 -10.64
C GLY A 63 -5.12 3.80 -9.96
N LEU A 64 -5.90 3.05 -10.75
CA LEU A 64 -6.74 1.96 -10.25
C LEU A 64 -5.92 0.82 -9.65
N CYS A 65 -4.80 0.43 -10.27
CA CYS A 65 -3.87 -0.53 -9.69
C CYS A 65 -3.37 -0.08 -8.30
N LEU A 66 -2.99 1.19 -8.14
CA LEU A 66 -2.57 1.75 -6.86
C LEU A 66 -3.71 1.71 -5.82
N ALA A 67 -4.94 2.06 -6.23
CA ALA A 67 -6.10 2.00 -5.35
C ALA A 67 -6.46 0.56 -4.94
N ASN A 68 -6.29 -0.41 -5.84
CA ASN A 68 -6.55 -1.83 -5.57
C ASN A 68 -5.54 -2.44 -4.60
N GLU A 69 -4.28 -2.00 -4.62
CA GLU A 69 -3.27 -2.40 -3.64
C GLU A 69 -3.71 -2.07 -2.20
N LEU A 70 -4.39 -0.94 -2.00
CA LEU A 70 -4.99 -0.58 -0.70
C LEU A 70 -6.17 -1.47 -0.29
N ARG A 71 -6.83 -2.15 -1.23
CA ARG A 71 -8.00 -3.01 -0.95
C ARG A 71 -7.60 -4.45 -0.64
N SER A 72 -6.53 -4.94 -1.25
CA SER A 72 -6.04 -6.32 -1.10
C SER A 72 -5.02 -6.49 0.03
N SER A 73 -4.46 -5.39 0.52
CA SER A 73 -3.47 -5.37 1.59
C SER A 73 -3.94 -6.08 2.87
N LYS A 74 -3.10 -6.97 3.39
CA LYS A 74 -3.27 -7.67 4.68
C LYS A 74 -2.50 -6.96 5.81
N LEU A 75 -2.17 -5.69 5.63
CA LEU A 75 -1.37 -4.93 6.58
C LEU A 75 -2.16 -4.58 7.83
N LEU A 76 -1.49 -4.61 8.97
CA LEU A 76 -1.98 -4.02 10.21
C LEU A 76 -2.13 -2.50 10.06
N PRO A 77 -2.98 -1.85 10.89
CA PRO A 77 -3.33 -0.44 10.71
C PRO A 77 -2.13 0.50 10.55
N GLU A 78 -1.07 0.33 11.34
CA GLU A 78 0.12 1.18 11.25
C GLU A 78 0.78 1.11 9.85
N ASN A 79 1.05 -0.09 9.36
CA ASN A 79 1.68 -0.29 8.06
C ASN A 79 0.73 0.07 6.92
N TYR A 80 -0.57 -0.18 7.09
CA TYR A 80 -1.60 0.26 6.15
C TYR A 80 -1.57 1.77 5.96
N TYR A 81 -1.49 2.56 7.04
CA TYR A 81 -1.42 4.01 6.94
C TYR A 81 -0.19 4.52 6.19
N ARG A 82 0.95 3.83 6.35
CA ARG A 82 2.17 4.16 5.60
C ARG A 82 1.97 3.94 4.09
N LEU A 83 1.39 2.80 3.71
CA LEU A 83 1.03 2.51 2.32
C LEU A 83 0.00 3.48 1.76
N TYR A 84 -1.06 3.76 2.54
CA TYR A 84 -2.11 4.71 2.19
C TYR A 84 -1.56 6.10 1.90
N ALA A 85 -0.69 6.65 2.76
CA ALA A 85 -0.13 7.99 2.55
C ALA A 85 0.59 8.10 1.21
N LEU A 86 1.39 7.08 0.87
CA LEU A 86 2.10 7.01 -0.40
C LEU A 86 1.14 6.93 -1.59
N VAL A 87 0.18 6.00 -1.57
CA VAL A 87 -0.81 5.85 -2.65
C VAL A 87 -1.65 7.11 -2.82
N PHE A 88 -2.09 7.71 -1.72
CA PHE A 88 -2.88 8.94 -1.72
C PHE A 88 -2.15 10.07 -2.46
N TRP A 89 -0.86 10.30 -2.17
CA TRP A 89 -0.08 11.32 -2.87
C TRP A 89 0.03 11.07 -4.38
N GLU A 90 0.18 9.82 -4.79
CA GLU A 90 0.24 9.50 -6.22
C GLU A 90 -1.12 9.69 -6.92
N LEU A 91 -2.23 9.35 -6.24
CA LEU A 91 -3.58 9.62 -6.75
C LEU A 91 -3.90 11.12 -6.83
N GLN A 92 -3.30 11.96 -5.97
CA GLN A 92 -3.41 13.42 -6.10
C GLN A 92 -2.82 13.94 -7.40
N HIS A 93 -1.72 13.35 -7.89
CA HIS A 93 -1.16 13.71 -9.20
C HIS A 93 -2.12 13.35 -10.35
N LEU A 94 -2.77 12.19 -10.26
CA LEU A 94 -3.79 11.80 -11.24
C LEU A 94 -5.00 12.74 -11.19
N ALA A 95 -5.51 13.05 -9.99
CA ALA A 95 -6.63 13.98 -9.81
C ALA A 95 -6.33 15.36 -10.42
N ALA A 96 -5.12 15.90 -10.19
CA ALA A 96 -4.69 17.16 -10.77
C ALA A 96 -4.58 17.09 -12.30
N PHE A 97 -4.14 15.95 -12.85
CA PHE A 97 -4.09 15.75 -14.31
C PHE A 97 -5.49 15.75 -14.94
N VAL A 98 -6.43 15.00 -14.37
CA VAL A 98 -7.83 14.98 -14.82
C VAL A 98 -8.45 16.38 -14.72
N ALA A 99 -8.28 17.06 -13.58
CA ALA A 99 -8.81 18.41 -13.40
C ALA A 99 -8.20 19.44 -14.37
N SER A 100 -6.98 19.19 -14.86
CA SER A 100 -6.32 20.11 -15.80
C SER A 100 -6.92 20.09 -17.21
N GLY A 101 -7.70 19.07 -17.58
CA GLY A 101 -8.29 18.93 -18.92
C GLY A 101 -7.27 18.72 -20.05
N ARG A 102 -5.97 18.61 -19.74
CA ARG A 102 -4.89 18.46 -20.74
C ARG A 102 -4.96 17.16 -21.54
N HIS A 103 -5.77 16.21 -21.10
CA HIS A 103 -6.09 14.97 -21.81
C HIS A 103 -7.09 15.16 -22.96
N GLY A 104 -7.78 16.31 -23.05
CA GLY A 104 -8.64 16.65 -24.19
C GLY A 104 -10.00 15.96 -24.23
N LEU A 105 -10.41 15.27 -23.16
CA LEU A 105 -11.72 14.63 -23.03
C LEU A 105 -12.64 15.45 -22.13
N ASP A 106 -13.95 15.38 -22.36
CA ASP A 106 -14.94 15.98 -21.49
C ASP A 106 -15.22 15.14 -20.23
N ALA A 107 -16.01 15.68 -19.30
CA ALA A 107 -16.29 15.02 -18.02
C ALA A 107 -17.10 13.72 -18.17
N ALA A 108 -17.94 13.61 -19.21
CA ALA A 108 -18.75 12.41 -19.46
C ALA A 108 -17.87 11.29 -20.04
N GLU A 109 -17.02 11.61 -21.02
CA GLU A 109 -16.05 10.69 -21.62
C GLU A 109 -15.07 10.15 -20.57
N VAL A 110 -14.58 11.03 -19.68
CA VAL A 110 -13.73 10.62 -18.55
C VAL A 110 -14.46 9.64 -17.64
N TYR A 111 -15.73 9.92 -17.32
CA TYR A 111 -16.53 9.06 -16.44
C TYR A 111 -16.77 7.67 -17.06
N GLU A 112 -17.09 7.60 -18.34
CA GLU A 112 -17.22 6.33 -19.07
C GLU A 112 -15.92 5.54 -19.07
N THR A 113 -14.80 6.21 -19.35
CA THR A 113 -13.46 5.59 -19.34
C THR A 113 -13.15 4.99 -17.97
N VAL A 114 -13.37 5.74 -16.89
CA VAL A 114 -13.13 5.27 -15.51
C VAL A 114 -13.97 4.03 -15.19
N GLN A 115 -15.23 3.99 -15.62
CA GLN A 115 -16.10 2.83 -15.36
C GLN A 115 -15.65 1.58 -16.09
N TYR A 116 -15.23 1.72 -17.35
CA TYR A 116 -14.71 0.61 -18.14
C TYR A 116 -13.42 0.05 -17.53
N GLU A 117 -12.46 0.92 -17.24
CA GLU A 117 -11.16 0.54 -16.66
C GLU A 117 -11.30 -0.04 -15.26
N GLY A 118 -12.20 0.51 -14.44
CA GLY A 118 -12.49 -0.02 -13.10
C GLY A 118 -13.18 -1.38 -13.10
N SER A 119 -13.89 -1.74 -14.18
CA SER A 119 -14.54 -3.04 -14.33
C SER A 119 -13.61 -4.11 -14.90
N ALA A 120 -12.55 -3.70 -15.60
CA ALA A 120 -11.61 -4.58 -16.29
C ALA A 120 -10.43 -5.06 -15.42
N LEU A 121 -10.29 -4.49 -14.21
CA LEU A 121 -9.22 -4.76 -13.24
C LEU A 121 -9.74 -5.55 -12.03
#